data_AF-F5J1W7-F1
#
_entry.id   AF-F5J1W7-F1
#
_cell.length_a   1.000
_cell.length_b   1.000
_cell.length_c   1.000
_cell.angle_alpha   90.00
_cell.angle_beta   90.00
_cell.angle_gamma   90.00
#
_symmetry.space_group_name_H-M   'P 1'
#
loop_
_entity.id
_entity.type
_entity.pdbx_description
1 polymer ?
#
loop_
_entity_poly.entity_id
_entity_poly.type
_entity_poly.pdbx_seq_one_letter_code
_entity_poly.pdbx_strand_id
1 'polypeptide(L)'
;MENFIDIAVKNQEKAHEIIEKTGIIGIWESVGAEVNLVGSLKTGLLMSNKDIDFHVYSSPLLVSDSFLAMSKLAAKPGITRLEYINGIETEEQCIEWHVQYQAEDGSAWKIDIIHILKGSKYDGYFERMAKRINEVMTPAQRQTILKLKYETRGMERIIGVEYYQAVIRDGINNVEDFIKWRKVNPVGYIVEWIP
;
A
#
# COMPACT_ATOMS: atom_id res chain seq x y z
N MET A 1 -17.49 19.65 -10.69
CA MET A 1 -16.19 19.04 -10.41
C MET A 1 -16.37 18.14 -9.21
N GLU A 2 -15.96 16.87 -9.32
CA GLU A 2 -16.06 15.92 -8.21
C GLU A 2 -15.11 16.34 -7.08
N ASN A 3 -15.60 16.32 -5.84
CA ASN A 3 -14.79 16.66 -4.66
C ASN A 3 -13.75 15.55 -4.45
N PHE A 4 -12.48 15.91 -4.20
CA PHE A 4 -11.41 14.93 -3.97
C PHE A 4 -11.72 14.02 -2.77
N ILE A 5 -12.49 14.49 -1.79
CA ILE A 5 -12.95 13.65 -0.67
C ILE A 5 -13.90 12.55 -1.16
N ASP A 6 -14.84 12.87 -2.06
CA ASP A 6 -15.77 11.88 -2.61
C ASP A 6 -15.02 10.82 -3.42
N ILE A 7 -13.97 11.23 -4.16
CA ILE A 7 -13.07 10.32 -4.87
C ILE A 7 -12.36 9.40 -3.88
N ALA A 8 -11.82 9.94 -2.78
CA ALA A 8 -11.16 9.14 -1.76
C ALA A 8 -12.09 8.07 -1.17
N VAL A 9 -13.33 8.46 -0.83
CA VAL A 9 -14.34 7.55 -0.27
C VAL A 9 -14.69 6.45 -1.27
N LYS A 10 -14.99 6.80 -2.53
CA LYS A 10 -15.28 5.81 -3.57
C LYS A 10 -14.11 4.85 -3.81
N ASN A 11 -12.88 5.35 -3.78
CA ASN A 11 -11.70 4.51 -3.90
C ASN A 11 -11.55 3.55 -2.72
N GLN A 12 -11.83 4.00 -1.48
CA GLN A 12 -11.82 3.13 -0.29
C GLN A 12 -12.85 2.00 -0.44
N GLU A 13 -14.09 2.34 -0.78
CA GLU A 13 -15.16 1.36 -1.00
C GLU A 13 -14.79 0.36 -2.10
N LYS A 14 -14.30 0.87 -3.24
CA LYS A 14 -13.91 0.02 -4.36
C LYS A 14 -12.75 -0.91 -4.03
N ALA A 15 -11.77 -0.45 -3.27
CA ALA A 15 -10.66 -1.30 -2.84
C ALA A 15 -11.14 -2.45 -1.95
N HIS A 16 -12.07 -2.19 -1.03
CA HIS A 16 -12.67 -3.24 -0.21
C HIS A 16 -13.51 -4.24 -1.04
N GLU A 17 -14.27 -3.76 -2.03
CA GLU A 17 -14.98 -4.63 -2.98
C GLU A 17 -14.01 -5.55 -3.75
N ILE A 18 -12.85 -5.03 -4.17
CA ILE A 18 -11.81 -5.82 -4.86
C ILE A 18 -11.22 -6.88 -3.93
N ILE A 19 -10.95 -6.54 -2.67
CA ILE A 19 -10.44 -7.50 -1.66
C ILE A 19 -11.46 -8.64 -1.47
N GLU A 20 -12.74 -8.32 -1.33
CA GLU A 20 -13.81 -9.30 -1.19
C GLU A 20 -13.95 -10.19 -2.44
N LYS A 21 -14.02 -9.59 -3.64
CA LYS A 21 -14.18 -10.30 -4.91
C LYS A 21 -13.00 -11.23 -5.21
N THR A 22 -11.78 -10.79 -4.95
CA THR A 22 -10.58 -11.61 -5.16
C THR A 22 -10.45 -12.71 -4.11
N GLY A 23 -10.97 -12.49 -2.90
CA GLY A 23 -10.79 -13.40 -1.77
C GLY A 23 -9.33 -13.52 -1.35
N ILE A 24 -8.53 -12.49 -1.62
CA ILE A 24 -7.07 -12.51 -1.44
C ILE A 24 -6.64 -12.89 -0.02
N ILE A 25 -7.35 -12.38 1.00
CA ILE A 25 -7.08 -12.68 2.41
C ILE A 25 -7.20 -14.20 2.64
N GLY A 26 -8.33 -14.80 2.29
CA GLY A 26 -8.55 -16.23 2.47
C GLY A 26 -7.62 -17.11 1.62
N ILE A 27 -7.17 -16.62 0.45
CA ILE A 27 -6.17 -17.32 -0.37
C ILE A 27 -4.84 -17.45 0.39
N TRP A 28 -4.35 -16.36 0.97
CA TRP A 28 -3.10 -16.36 1.72
C TRP A 28 -3.22 -17.09 3.06
N GLU A 29 -4.33 -16.93 3.78
CA GLU A 29 -4.60 -17.70 4.99
C GLU A 29 -4.66 -19.21 4.71
N SER A 30 -5.15 -19.62 3.53
CA SER A 30 -5.21 -21.05 3.15
C SER A 30 -3.83 -21.71 2.96
N VAL A 31 -2.76 -20.93 2.86
CA VAL A 31 -1.37 -21.43 2.86
C VAL A 31 -0.67 -21.16 4.20
N GLY A 32 -1.44 -20.82 5.24
CA GLY A 32 -0.94 -20.61 6.60
C GLY A 32 -0.28 -19.25 6.84
N ALA A 33 -0.45 -18.29 5.92
CA ALA A 33 0.09 -16.94 6.10
C ALA A 33 -0.86 -16.07 6.93
N GLU A 34 -0.28 -15.24 7.81
CA GLU A 34 -0.99 -14.12 8.44
C GLU A 34 -1.07 -12.96 7.44
N VAL A 35 -2.21 -12.29 7.32
CA VAL A 35 -2.44 -11.23 6.31
C VAL A 35 -2.78 -9.91 6.98
N ASN A 36 -2.00 -8.87 6.68
CA ASN A 36 -2.17 -7.54 7.24
C ASN A 36 -2.32 -6.52 6.11
N LEU A 37 -3.43 -5.77 6.14
CA LEU A 37 -3.63 -4.63 5.26
C LEU A 37 -2.82 -3.43 5.75
N VAL A 38 -2.02 -2.84 4.87
CA VAL A 38 -1.13 -1.71 5.18
C VAL A 38 -1.33 -0.55 4.18
N GLY A 39 -0.41 0.42 4.20
CA GLY A 39 -0.35 1.47 3.19
C GLY A 39 -1.51 2.48 3.19
N SER A 40 -1.80 3.02 2.01
CA SER A 40 -2.77 4.11 1.85
C SER A 40 -4.21 3.67 2.14
N LEU A 41 -4.54 2.41 1.85
CA LEU A 41 -5.86 1.87 2.14
C LEU A 41 -6.09 1.79 3.66
N LYS A 42 -5.16 1.17 4.41
CA LYS A 42 -5.26 1.02 5.88
C LYS A 42 -5.34 2.36 6.63
N THR A 43 -4.75 3.41 6.09
CA THR A 43 -4.73 4.75 6.69
C THR A 43 -5.90 5.64 6.27
N GLY A 44 -6.76 5.18 5.35
CA GLY A 44 -7.84 5.99 4.80
C GLY A 44 -7.33 7.15 3.92
N LEU A 45 -6.18 6.97 3.27
CA LEU A 45 -5.45 7.99 2.48
C LEU A 45 -5.26 7.57 1.01
N LEU A 46 -6.06 6.63 0.54
CA LEU A 46 -6.08 6.19 -0.86
C LEU A 46 -6.66 7.30 -1.77
N MET A 47 -5.97 7.65 -2.85
CA MET A 47 -6.34 8.74 -3.76
C MET A 47 -5.97 8.44 -5.22
N SER A 48 -4.78 8.87 -5.66
CA SER A 48 -4.41 8.83 -7.09
C SER A 48 -3.80 7.49 -7.48
N ASN A 49 -2.96 6.93 -6.61
CA ASN A 49 -2.39 5.60 -6.81
C ASN A 49 -3.36 4.59 -6.21
N LYS A 50 -4.00 3.79 -7.06
CA LYS A 50 -5.01 2.79 -6.72
C LYS A 50 -4.34 1.46 -6.32
N ASP A 51 -3.50 1.57 -5.29
CA ASP A 51 -2.69 0.46 -4.79
C ASP A 51 -3.33 -0.11 -3.52
N ILE A 52 -3.47 -1.42 -3.47
CA ILE A 52 -3.93 -2.19 -2.31
C ILE A 52 -2.72 -2.94 -1.76
N ASP A 53 -2.22 -2.50 -0.62
CA ASP A 53 -0.97 -3.00 -0.04
C ASP A 53 -1.25 -4.03 1.07
N PHE A 54 -0.68 -5.23 0.93
CA PHE A 54 -0.71 -6.30 1.91
C PHE A 54 0.70 -6.69 2.34
N HIS A 55 0.88 -6.85 3.64
CA HIS A 55 2.00 -7.61 4.19
C HIS A 55 1.46 -8.96 4.65
N VAL A 56 2.11 -10.03 4.21
CA VAL A 56 1.76 -11.39 4.60
C VAL A 56 2.94 -12.06 5.27
N TYR A 57 2.71 -12.85 6.32
CA TYR A 57 3.78 -13.37 7.16
C TYR A 57 3.68 -14.88 7.30
N SER A 58 4.82 -15.56 7.22
CA SER A 58 4.93 -16.97 7.57
C SER A 58 6.29 -17.28 8.19
N SER A 59 6.36 -18.39 8.94
CA SER A 59 7.62 -18.96 9.40
C SER A 59 7.50 -20.49 9.33
N PRO A 60 8.24 -21.17 8.44
CA PRO A 60 9.24 -20.61 7.51
C PRO A 60 8.64 -19.75 6.37
N LEU A 61 9.47 -18.94 5.72
CA LEU A 61 9.14 -18.26 4.46
C LEU A 61 9.39 -19.24 3.30
N LEU A 62 8.32 -19.80 2.75
CA LEU A 62 8.40 -20.81 1.70
C LEU A 62 7.96 -20.24 0.35
N VAL A 63 8.87 -20.30 -0.63
CA VAL A 63 8.57 -19.92 -2.02
C VAL A 63 7.41 -20.73 -2.59
N SER A 64 7.35 -22.04 -2.31
CA SER A 64 6.27 -22.92 -2.77
C SER A 64 4.89 -22.44 -2.34
N ASP A 65 4.77 -22.00 -1.08
CA ASP A 65 3.49 -21.58 -0.50
C ASP A 65 3.07 -20.23 -1.05
N SER A 66 4.05 -19.33 -1.24
CA SER A 66 3.87 -18.05 -1.93
C SER A 66 3.32 -18.25 -3.35
N PHE A 67 3.96 -19.12 -4.14
CA PHE A 67 3.47 -19.45 -5.48
C PHE A 67 2.12 -20.17 -5.47
N LEU A 68 1.84 -21.02 -4.48
CA LEU A 68 0.55 -21.69 -4.34
C LEU A 68 -0.58 -20.67 -4.10
N ALA A 69 -0.37 -19.71 -3.20
CA ALA A 69 -1.32 -18.61 -2.98
C ALA A 69 -1.53 -17.81 -4.27
N MET A 70 -0.44 -17.44 -4.94
CA MET A 70 -0.52 -16.64 -6.16
C MET A 70 -1.12 -17.41 -7.35
N SER A 71 -0.99 -18.74 -7.41
CA SER A 71 -1.67 -19.56 -8.42
C SER A 71 -3.20 -19.48 -8.29
N LYS A 72 -3.71 -19.45 -7.06
CA LYS A 72 -5.14 -19.31 -6.76
C LYS A 72 -5.62 -17.89 -7.08
N LEU A 73 -4.80 -16.88 -6.79
CA LEU A 73 -5.11 -15.49 -7.11
C LEU A 73 -5.11 -15.24 -8.62
N ALA A 74 -4.11 -15.78 -9.34
CA ALA A 74 -3.99 -15.67 -10.80
C ALA A 74 -5.24 -16.17 -11.55
N ALA A 75 -5.94 -17.16 -10.98
CA ALA A 75 -7.15 -17.72 -11.55
C ALA A 75 -8.40 -16.84 -11.36
N LYS A 76 -8.31 -15.73 -10.60
CA LYS A 76 -9.43 -14.83 -10.36
C LYS A 76 -9.69 -13.92 -11.56
N PRO A 77 -10.96 -13.68 -11.93
CA PRO A 77 -11.30 -12.71 -12.97
C PRO A 77 -10.73 -11.32 -12.68
N GLY A 78 -10.30 -10.62 -13.73
CA GLY A 78 -9.71 -9.28 -13.63
C GLY A 78 -8.22 -9.28 -13.31
N ILE A 79 -7.62 -10.39 -12.85
CA ILE A 79 -6.17 -10.47 -12.69
C ILE A 79 -5.52 -10.61 -14.06
N THR A 80 -4.72 -9.62 -14.46
CA THR A 80 -4.15 -9.53 -15.82
C THR A 80 -2.65 -9.69 -15.85
N ARG A 81 -1.96 -9.43 -14.73
CA ARG A 81 -0.50 -9.50 -14.66
C ARG A 81 -0.02 -9.78 -13.23
N LEU A 82 1.06 -10.54 -13.14
CA LEU A 82 1.79 -10.84 -11.91
C LEU A 82 3.28 -10.61 -12.13
N GLU A 83 3.95 -9.96 -11.19
CA GLU A 83 5.42 -9.87 -11.13
C GLU A 83 5.90 -10.48 -9.81
N TYR A 84 7.01 -11.21 -9.89
CA TYR A 84 7.66 -11.87 -8.75
C TYR A 84 9.04 -11.25 -8.51
N ILE A 85 9.34 -10.92 -7.26
CA ILE A 85 10.66 -10.47 -6.83
C ILE A 85 11.11 -11.34 -5.66
N ASN A 86 12.30 -11.93 -5.79
CA ASN A 86 12.89 -12.74 -4.73
C ASN A 86 13.87 -11.91 -3.89
N GLY A 87 13.43 -11.46 -2.72
CA GLY A 87 14.22 -10.73 -1.72
C GLY A 87 14.54 -11.55 -0.48
N ILE A 88 14.55 -12.89 -0.58
CA ILE A 88 14.77 -13.75 0.61
C ILE A 88 16.17 -13.56 1.20
N GLU A 89 17.17 -13.35 0.34
CA GLU A 89 18.58 -13.18 0.71
C GLU A 89 18.97 -11.71 0.93
N THR A 90 18.00 -10.79 0.94
CA THR A 90 18.23 -9.37 1.27
C THR A 90 17.92 -9.11 2.75
N GLU A 91 18.16 -7.89 3.21
CA GLU A 91 17.87 -7.51 4.61
C GLU A 91 16.37 -7.61 4.93
N GLU A 92 15.52 -7.41 3.92
CA GLU A 92 14.06 -7.47 4.04
C GLU A 92 13.54 -8.89 4.30
N GLN A 93 14.26 -9.93 3.87
CA GLN A 93 13.89 -11.34 3.97
C GLN A 93 12.44 -11.60 3.52
N CYS A 94 12.14 -11.25 2.26
CA CYS A 94 10.78 -11.28 1.75
C CYS A 94 10.67 -11.74 0.28
N ILE A 95 9.45 -12.06 -0.13
CA ILE A 95 9.05 -12.24 -1.53
C ILE A 95 8.06 -11.12 -1.85
N GLU A 96 8.25 -10.42 -2.96
CA GLU A 96 7.30 -9.41 -3.42
C GLU A 96 6.48 -9.90 -4.60
N TRP A 97 5.19 -9.59 -4.56
CA TRP A 97 4.26 -9.78 -5.67
C TRP A 97 3.60 -8.46 -6.04
N HIS A 98 3.71 -8.09 -7.31
CA HIS A 98 2.95 -6.97 -7.88
C HIS A 98 1.90 -7.50 -8.84
N VAL A 99 0.64 -7.23 -8.53
CA VAL A 99 -0.52 -7.74 -9.25
C VAL A 99 -1.23 -6.59 -9.95
N GLN A 100 -1.54 -6.76 -11.23
CA GLN A 100 -2.47 -5.86 -11.92
C GLN A 100 -3.86 -6.47 -11.94
N TYR A 101 -4.83 -5.67 -11.48
CA TYR A 101 -6.25 -6.00 -11.48
C TYR A 101 -7.02 -5.00 -12.34
N GLN A 102 -7.81 -5.53 -13.27
CA GLN A 102 -8.71 -4.80 -14.14
C GLN A 102 -10.13 -4.93 -13.59
N ALA A 103 -10.66 -3.83 -13.05
CA ALA A 103 -12.03 -3.79 -12.56
C ALA A 103 -13.04 -3.75 -13.72
N GLU A 104 -14.27 -4.20 -13.42
CA GLU A 104 -15.40 -4.24 -14.36
C GLU A 104 -15.76 -2.87 -14.94
N ASP A 105 -15.52 -1.79 -14.19
CA ASP A 105 -15.73 -0.40 -14.61
C ASP A 105 -14.62 0.13 -15.53
N GLY A 106 -13.66 -0.71 -15.91
CA GLY A 106 -12.52 -0.33 -16.74
C GLY A 106 -11.36 0.30 -15.97
N SER A 107 -11.46 0.48 -14.65
CA SER A 107 -10.36 1.02 -13.85
C SER A 107 -9.27 -0.01 -13.56
N ALA A 108 -8.01 0.41 -13.71
CA ALA A 108 -6.84 -0.39 -13.35
C ALA A 108 -6.46 -0.17 -11.89
N TRP A 109 -6.14 -1.27 -11.20
CA TRP A 109 -5.73 -1.32 -9.81
C TRP A 109 -4.46 -2.15 -9.68
N LYS A 110 -3.67 -1.84 -8.65
CA LYS A 110 -2.51 -2.63 -8.25
C LYS A 110 -2.80 -3.29 -6.91
N ILE A 111 -2.38 -4.54 -6.76
CA ILE A 111 -2.34 -5.19 -5.44
C ILE A 111 -0.88 -5.57 -5.20
N ASP A 112 -0.28 -4.95 -4.18
CA ASP A 112 1.09 -5.20 -3.77
C ASP A 112 1.08 -6.10 -2.54
N ILE A 113 1.81 -7.20 -2.61
CA ILE A 113 1.86 -8.20 -1.54
C ILE A 113 3.32 -8.46 -1.21
N ILE A 114 3.71 -8.16 0.02
CA ILE A 114 5.05 -8.44 0.53
C ILE A 114 4.95 -9.60 1.51
N HIS A 115 5.47 -10.77 1.11
CA HIS A 115 5.50 -11.99 1.92
C HIS A 115 6.79 -12.04 2.72
N ILE A 116 6.70 -11.71 4.00
CA ILE A 116 7.83 -11.45 4.90
C ILE A 116 8.04 -12.66 5.81
N LEU A 117 9.30 -13.01 6.06
CA LEU A 117 9.66 -13.97 7.09
C LEU A 117 9.28 -13.43 8.47
N LYS A 118 8.42 -14.15 9.20
CA LYS A 118 8.05 -13.77 10.57
C LYS A 118 9.29 -13.76 11.48
N GLY A 119 9.44 -12.72 12.30
CA GLY A 119 10.60 -12.44 13.12
C GLY A 119 11.76 -11.73 12.41
N SER A 120 11.64 -11.40 11.12
CA SER A 120 12.64 -10.60 10.41
C SER A 120 12.58 -9.11 10.77
N LYS A 121 13.51 -8.32 10.22
CA LYS A 121 13.67 -6.88 10.50
C LYS A 121 12.37 -6.08 10.44
N TYR A 122 11.53 -6.34 9.43
CA TYR A 122 10.33 -5.55 9.16
C TYR A 122 9.03 -6.17 9.70
N ASP A 123 9.11 -7.24 10.50
CA ASP A 123 7.94 -7.87 11.12
C ASP A 123 7.12 -6.86 11.96
N GLY A 124 5.88 -6.64 11.51
CA GLY A 124 4.92 -5.73 12.11
C GLY A 124 5.29 -4.24 11.98
N TYR A 125 6.38 -3.88 11.29
CA TYR A 125 6.90 -2.52 11.26
C TYR A 125 5.91 -1.55 10.59
N PHE A 126 5.41 -1.93 9.42
CA PHE A 126 4.54 -1.08 8.60
C PHE A 126 3.10 -1.04 9.13
N GLU A 127 2.68 -2.08 9.85
CA GLU A 127 1.43 -2.15 10.61
C GLU A 127 1.48 -1.18 11.78
N ARG A 128 2.59 -1.17 12.54
CA ARG A 128 2.83 -0.18 13.60
C ARG A 128 2.86 1.24 13.03
N MET A 129 3.51 1.45 11.89
CA MET A 129 3.51 2.73 11.20
C MET A 129 2.09 3.18 10.84
N ALA A 130 1.32 2.34 10.14
CA ALA A 130 -0.04 2.67 9.71
C ALA A 130 -0.97 2.93 10.90
N LYS A 131 -0.86 2.11 11.96
CA LYS A 131 -1.58 2.33 13.23
C LYS A 131 -1.25 3.69 13.81
N ARG A 132 0.04 4.02 13.92
CA ARG A 132 0.50 5.24 14.55
C ARG A 132 0.14 6.49 13.75
N ILE A 133 0.21 6.43 12.42
CA ILE A 133 -0.32 7.47 11.53
C ILE A 133 -1.80 7.72 11.82
N ASN A 134 -2.63 6.68 11.91
CA ASN A 134 -4.05 6.82 12.21
C ASN A 134 -4.32 7.43 13.60
N GLU A 135 -3.48 7.14 14.59
CA GLU A 135 -3.63 7.67 15.96
C GLU A 135 -3.31 9.17 16.06
N VAL A 136 -2.31 9.65 15.33
CA VAL A 136 -1.85 11.05 15.44
C VAL A 136 -2.45 11.99 14.40
N MET A 137 -2.88 11.46 13.25
CA MET A 137 -3.33 12.27 12.14
C MET A 137 -4.67 12.94 12.44
N THR A 138 -4.67 14.27 12.42
CA THR A 138 -5.89 15.07 12.57
C THR A 138 -6.77 15.03 11.31
N PRO A 139 -8.08 15.33 11.41
CA PRO A 139 -8.94 15.45 10.23
C PRO A 139 -8.45 16.48 9.20
N ALA A 140 -7.89 17.60 9.67
CA ALA A 140 -7.32 18.63 8.79
C ALA A 140 -6.09 18.10 8.02
N GLN A 141 -5.18 17.40 8.70
CA GLN A 141 -4.03 16.76 8.05
C GLN A 141 -4.46 15.68 7.06
N ARG A 142 -5.49 14.87 7.38
CA ARG A 142 -6.07 13.90 6.44
C ARG A 142 -6.53 14.58 5.16
N GLN A 143 -7.30 15.67 5.26
CA GLN A 143 -7.76 16.42 4.09
C GLN A 143 -6.58 16.99 3.30
N THR A 144 -5.58 17.56 3.97
CA THR A 144 -4.36 18.06 3.33
C THR A 144 -3.62 16.97 2.57
N ILE A 145 -3.41 15.79 3.16
CA ILE A 145 -2.73 14.66 2.49
C ILE A 145 -3.51 14.22 1.25
N LEU A 146 -4.83 14.05 1.37
CA LEU A 146 -5.68 13.66 0.25
C LEU A 146 -5.64 14.71 -0.87
N LYS A 147 -5.69 16.01 -0.51
CA LYS A 147 -5.56 17.12 -1.45
C LYS A 147 -4.21 17.09 -2.16
N LEU A 148 -3.10 16.96 -1.44
CA LEU A 148 -1.77 16.90 -2.04
C LEU A 148 -1.67 15.73 -3.02
N LYS A 149 -2.08 14.52 -2.62
CA LYS A 149 -2.10 13.35 -3.52
C LYS A 149 -2.93 13.58 -4.78
N TYR A 150 -4.05 14.29 -4.66
CA TYR A 150 -4.92 14.63 -5.79
C TYR A 150 -4.26 15.65 -6.73
N GLU A 151 -3.66 16.71 -6.18
CA GLU A 151 -3.07 17.79 -6.97
C GLU A 151 -1.75 17.39 -7.64
N THR A 152 -1.03 16.41 -7.09
CA THR A 152 0.20 15.85 -7.67
C THR A 152 -0.03 14.64 -8.58
N ARG A 153 -1.29 14.30 -8.89
CA ARG A 153 -1.59 13.19 -9.81
C ARG A 153 -0.95 13.43 -11.19
N GLY A 154 -0.36 12.39 -11.76
CA GLY A 154 0.32 12.47 -13.06
C GLY A 154 1.74 13.05 -13.00
N MET A 155 2.23 13.47 -11.83
CA MET A 155 3.65 13.67 -11.60
C MET A 155 4.38 12.32 -11.54
N GLU A 156 5.72 12.36 -11.42
CA GLU A 156 6.51 11.18 -11.10
C GLU A 156 5.96 10.43 -9.88
N ARG A 157 6.28 9.13 -9.75
CA ARG A 157 5.80 8.31 -8.63
C ARG A 157 6.28 8.91 -7.30
N ILE A 158 5.34 9.31 -6.45
CA ILE A 158 5.57 9.78 -5.08
C ILE A 158 5.06 8.70 -4.11
N ILE A 159 5.89 8.25 -3.19
CA ILE A 159 5.49 7.20 -2.23
C ILE A 159 4.63 7.79 -1.12
N GLY A 160 3.70 6.98 -0.58
CA GLY A 160 2.71 7.46 0.38
C GLY A 160 3.32 8.13 1.62
N VAL A 161 4.41 7.56 2.14
CA VAL A 161 5.08 8.02 3.35
C VAL A 161 5.63 9.44 3.23
N GLU A 162 6.05 9.87 2.03
CA GLU A 162 6.50 11.25 1.81
C GLU A 162 5.41 12.27 2.16
N TYR A 163 4.16 12.02 1.74
CA TYR A 163 3.03 12.89 2.09
C TYR A 163 2.77 12.88 3.60
N TYR A 164 2.82 11.71 4.22
CA TYR A 164 2.48 11.56 5.63
C TYR A 164 3.51 12.30 6.49
N GLN A 165 4.79 12.11 6.19
CA GLN A 165 5.88 12.76 6.90
C GLN A 165 5.84 14.29 6.69
N ALA A 166 5.73 14.75 5.44
CA ALA A 166 5.68 16.19 5.15
C ALA A 166 4.52 16.90 5.88
N VAL A 167 3.33 16.29 5.94
CA VAL A 167 2.15 16.91 6.55
C VAL A 167 2.11 16.73 8.07
N ILE A 168 2.38 15.52 8.56
CA ILE A 168 2.25 15.20 9.99
C ILE A 168 3.42 15.74 10.80
N ARG A 169 4.66 15.56 10.31
CA ARG A 169 5.88 16.01 11.00
C ARG A 169 6.17 17.48 10.75
N ASP A 170 6.10 17.90 9.48
CA ASP A 170 6.65 19.20 9.06
C ASP A 170 5.58 20.26 8.70
N GLY A 171 4.30 19.91 8.81
CA GLY A 171 3.19 20.85 8.64
C GLY A 171 2.99 21.37 7.22
N ILE A 172 3.56 20.71 6.21
CA ILE A 172 3.41 21.08 4.79
C ILE A 172 1.94 20.98 4.37
N ASN A 173 1.44 21.96 3.62
CA ASN A 173 0.01 22.04 3.29
C ASN A 173 -0.33 22.43 1.84
N ASN A 174 0.67 22.59 0.99
CA ASN A 174 0.51 22.97 -0.42
C ASN A 174 1.56 22.28 -1.30
N VAL A 175 1.26 22.18 -2.60
CA VAL A 175 2.09 21.45 -3.57
C VAL A 175 3.47 22.08 -3.74
N GLU A 176 3.56 23.42 -3.74
CA GLU A 176 4.83 24.11 -3.96
C GLU A 176 5.84 23.77 -2.85
N ASP A 177 5.40 23.88 -1.59
CA ASP A 177 6.24 23.57 -0.44
C ASP A 177 6.49 22.06 -0.32
N PHE A 178 5.54 21.21 -0.73
CA PHE A 178 5.76 19.77 -0.79
C PHE A 178 6.87 19.39 -1.78
N ILE A 179 6.90 20.00 -2.97
CA ILE A 179 7.97 19.77 -3.95
C ILE A 179 9.33 20.25 -3.41
N LYS A 180 9.38 21.39 -2.72
CA LYS A 180 10.61 21.87 -2.05
C LYS A 180 11.04 20.91 -0.94
N TRP A 181 10.09 20.44 -0.15
CA TRP A 181 10.32 19.49 0.93
C TRP A 181 10.94 18.18 0.43
N ARG A 182 10.44 17.62 -0.68
CA ARG A 182 10.99 16.40 -1.28
C ARG A 182 12.45 16.55 -1.73
N LYS A 183 12.83 17.73 -2.25
CA LYS A 183 14.22 17.99 -2.67
C LYS A 183 15.23 17.96 -1.52
N VAL A 184 14.80 18.34 -0.32
CA VAL A 184 15.65 18.35 0.88
C VAL A 184 15.45 17.12 1.77
N ASN A 185 14.48 16.26 1.46
CA ASN A 185 14.21 14.98 2.12
C ASN A 185 14.16 13.84 1.08
N PRO A 186 15.28 13.52 0.39
CA PRO A 186 15.28 12.40 -0.55
C PRO A 186 15.03 11.08 0.18
N VAL A 187 14.16 10.25 -0.38
CA VAL A 187 13.80 8.94 0.17
C VAL A 187 14.43 7.81 -0.63
N GLY A 188 14.84 6.74 0.06
CA GLY A 188 15.26 5.49 -0.55
C GLY A 188 14.09 4.59 -0.92
N TYR A 189 14.39 3.31 -1.21
CA TYR A 189 13.37 2.29 -1.48
C TYR A 189 12.44 2.07 -0.28
N ILE A 190 13.01 2.03 0.93
CA ILE A 190 12.30 1.87 2.19
C ILE A 190 12.44 3.16 3.00
N VAL A 191 11.31 3.66 3.53
CA VAL A 191 11.29 4.80 4.46
C VAL A 191 10.95 4.30 5.85
N GLU A 192 11.96 4.31 6.72
CA GLU A 192 11.80 3.96 8.13
C GLU A 192 11.37 5.18 8.94
N TRP A 193 10.07 5.50 8.91
CA TRP A 193 9.49 6.58 9.70
C TRP A 193 8.19 6.16 10.38
N ILE A 194 8.08 6.38 11.70
CA ILE A 194 6.87 6.20 12.49
C ILE A 194 6.64 7.50 13.30
N PRO A 195 5.45 8.14 13.24
CA PRO A 195 5.18 9.37 13.99
C PRO A 195 4.84 9.17 15.49
#